data_AF-A0A543NEB2-F1
#
_entry.id   AF-A0A543NEB2-F1
#
_cell.length_a   1.000
_cell.length_b   1.000
_cell.length_c   1.000
_cell.angle_alpha   90.00
_cell.angle_beta   90.00
_cell.angle_gamma   90.00
#
_symmetry.space_group_name_H-M   'P 1'
#
loop_
_entity.id
_entity.type
_entity.pdbx_description
1 polymer ?
#
loop_
_entity_poly.entity_id
_entity_poly.type
_entity_poly.pdbx_seq_one_letter_code
_entity_poly.pdbx_strand_id
1 'polypeptide(L)'
;MSGWDISPEGVSAVLTDVGTELGDEDQTSGLSGHTKTLGEDIAEAAEVAASEPIATALEEFVDAYRDYLRKMTAITSSAISGCSTAVTAYMDGDTDMARESQSNAGDISDLDL
;
A
#
# COMPACT_ATOMS: atom_id res chain seq x y z
N MET A 1 -17.74 25.79 12.49
CA MET A 1 -17.94 24.33 12.40
C MET A 1 -16.91 23.84 11.41
N SER A 2 -16.00 22.95 11.81
CA SER A 2 -15.17 22.24 10.83
C SER A 2 -16.11 21.60 9.81
N GLY A 3 -15.82 21.71 8.52
CA GLY A 3 -16.68 21.18 7.46
C GLY A 3 -16.70 19.65 7.38
N TRP A 4 -16.20 18.95 8.39
CA TRP A 4 -16.19 17.50 8.45
C TRP A 4 -17.42 16.98 9.19
N ASP A 5 -18.15 16.12 8.49
CA ASP A 5 -19.23 15.31 9.02
C ASP A 5 -18.82 13.85 8.81
N ILE A 6 -17.96 13.35 9.70
CA ILE A 6 -17.38 12.01 9.61
C ILE A 6 -17.84 11.16 10.80
N SER A 7 -18.11 9.87 10.55
CA SER A 7 -18.26 8.86 11.60
C SER A 7 -16.91 8.20 11.84
N PRO A 8 -16.28 8.39 13.02
CA PRO A 8 -15.01 7.74 13.33
C PRO A 8 -15.08 6.22 13.24
N GLU A 9 -16.18 5.62 13.68
CA GLU A 9 -16.40 4.16 13.61
C GLU A 9 -16.50 3.69 12.15
N GLY A 10 -17.22 4.44 11.31
CA GLY A 10 -17.33 4.13 9.88
C GLY A 10 -15.98 4.21 9.16
N VAL A 11 -15.16 5.22 9.48
CA VAL A 11 -13.81 5.32 8.90
C VAL A 11 -12.92 4.18 9.40
N SER A 12 -12.95 3.85 10.68
CA SER A 12 -12.18 2.74 11.26
C SER A 12 -12.52 1.39 10.60
N ALA A 13 -13.79 1.14 10.30
CA ALA A 13 -14.21 -0.06 9.57
C ALA A 13 -13.59 -0.11 8.16
N VAL A 14 -13.67 0.99 7.40
CA VAL A 14 -13.06 1.08 6.07
C VAL A 14 -11.55 0.92 6.12
N LEU A 15 -10.87 1.54 7.08
CA LEU A 15 -9.42 1.41 7.24
C LEU A 15 -9.00 -0.03 7.59
N THR A 16 -9.82 -0.74 8.35
CA THR A 16 -9.61 -2.16 8.67
C THR A 16 -9.74 -3.03 7.41
N ASP A 17 -10.77 -2.79 6.60
CA ASP A 17 -10.98 -3.50 5.34
C ASP A 17 -9.81 -3.26 4.37
N VAL A 18 -9.43 -2.00 4.17
CA VAL A 18 -8.29 -1.64 3.30
C VAL A 18 -6.96 -2.20 3.83
N GLY A 19 -6.75 -2.19 5.16
CA GLY A 19 -5.59 -2.83 5.77
C GLY A 19 -5.53 -4.33 5.54
N THR A 20 -6.67 -5.01 5.53
CA THR A 20 -6.76 -6.44 5.21
C THR A 20 -6.39 -6.71 3.75
N GLU A 21 -6.86 -5.88 2.82
CA GLU A 21 -6.51 -5.99 1.39
C GLU A 21 -5.05 -5.63 1.11
N LEU A 22 -4.47 -4.68 1.85
CA LEU A 22 -3.04 -4.36 1.78
C LEU A 22 -2.18 -5.55 2.20
N GLY A 23 -2.62 -6.26 3.25
CA GLY A 23 -1.92 -7.41 3.81
C GLY A 23 -1.08 -7.06 5.04
N ASP A 24 -0.35 -8.05 5.51
CA ASP A 24 0.49 -7.97 6.71
C ASP A 24 1.95 -7.59 6.39
N GLU A 25 2.69 -7.22 7.45
CA GLU A 25 4.12 -6.90 7.38
C GLU A 25 5.00 -8.12 7.06
N ASP A 26 4.52 -9.32 7.39
CA ASP A 26 5.20 -10.60 7.12
C ASP A 26 5.06 -11.04 5.64
N GLN A 27 4.30 -10.28 4.83
CA GLN A 27 3.98 -10.54 3.43
C GLN A 27 3.36 -11.92 3.23
N THR A 28 2.37 -12.27 4.04
CA THR A 28 1.67 -13.57 3.98
C THR A 28 0.23 -13.48 3.50
N SER A 29 -0.33 -12.27 3.37
CA SER A 29 -1.70 -12.02 2.93
C SER A 29 -1.81 -10.74 2.10
N GLY A 30 -2.98 -10.52 1.49
CA GLY A 30 -3.27 -9.30 0.74
C GLY A 30 -2.30 -9.00 -0.41
N LEU A 31 -2.24 -7.73 -0.80
CA LEU A 31 -1.37 -7.23 -1.85
C LEU A 31 0.12 -7.50 -1.55
N SER A 32 0.55 -7.36 -0.29
CA SER A 32 1.93 -7.60 0.11
C SER A 32 2.34 -9.06 -0.10
N GLY A 33 1.49 -10.01 0.29
CA GLY A 33 1.70 -11.44 0.06
C GLY A 33 1.66 -11.83 -1.41
N HIS A 34 0.67 -11.33 -2.17
CA HIS A 34 0.59 -11.60 -3.60
C HIS A 34 1.80 -11.07 -4.38
N THR A 35 2.35 -9.92 -3.99
CA THR A 35 3.57 -9.36 -4.60
C THR A 35 4.79 -10.24 -4.35
N LYS A 36 4.91 -10.80 -3.15
CA LYS A 36 5.98 -11.74 -2.80
C LYS A 36 5.86 -13.03 -3.60
N THR A 37 4.69 -13.67 -3.58
CA THR A 37 4.43 -14.91 -4.32
C THR A 37 4.65 -14.73 -5.82
N LEU A 38 4.26 -13.59 -6.40
CA LEU A 38 4.55 -13.29 -7.80
C LEU A 38 6.05 -13.36 -8.11
N GLY A 39 6.90 -12.79 -7.25
CA GLY A 39 8.35 -12.84 -7.43
C GLY A 39 8.92 -14.26 -7.32
N GLU A 40 8.42 -15.03 -6.35
CA GLU A 40 8.80 -16.44 -6.14
C GLU A 40 8.38 -17.31 -7.34
N ASP A 41 7.13 -17.19 -7.79
CA ASP A 41 6.58 -17.95 -8.93
C ASP A 41 7.31 -17.64 -10.23
N ILE A 42 7.68 -16.37 -10.46
CA ILE A 42 8.45 -15.98 -11.64
C ILE A 42 9.86 -16.55 -11.61
N ALA A 43 10.52 -16.54 -10.44
CA ALA A 43 11.84 -17.13 -10.28
C ALA A 43 11.80 -18.65 -10.53
N GLU A 44 10.81 -19.34 -9.97
CA GLU A 44 10.59 -20.77 -10.22
C GLU A 44 10.30 -21.05 -11.70
N ALA A 45 9.45 -20.24 -12.34
CA ALA A 45 9.15 -20.39 -13.76
C ALA A 45 10.40 -20.23 -14.64
N ALA A 46 11.28 -19.27 -14.32
CA ALA A 46 12.54 -19.07 -15.02
C ALA A 46 13.48 -20.29 -14.87
N GLU A 47 13.57 -20.86 -13.68
CA GLU A 47 14.37 -22.05 -13.40
C GLU A 47 13.84 -23.28 -14.18
N VAL A 48 12.53 -23.55 -14.07
CA VAL A 48 11.88 -24.71 -14.70
C VAL A 48 11.87 -24.61 -16.22
N ALA A 49 11.77 -23.40 -16.78
CA ALA A 49 11.82 -23.19 -18.22
C ALA A 49 13.17 -23.61 -18.84
N ALA A 50 14.25 -23.63 -18.05
CA ALA A 50 15.60 -24.04 -18.48
C ALA A 50 16.05 -23.38 -19.79
N SER A 51 15.65 -22.13 -20.01
CA SER A 51 15.83 -21.40 -21.27
C SER A 51 16.21 -19.96 -20.96
N GLU A 52 17.47 -19.60 -21.25
CA GLU A 52 18.01 -18.25 -21.02
C GLU A 52 17.13 -17.13 -21.61
N PRO A 53 16.63 -17.21 -22.86
CA PRO A 53 15.71 -16.18 -23.38
C PRO A 53 14.41 -16.01 -22.59
N ILE A 54 13.89 -17.09 -21.99
CA ILE A 54 12.66 -17.05 -21.20
C ILE A 54 12.96 -16.43 -19.83
N ALA A 55 14.08 -16.83 -19.21
CA ALA A 55 14.53 -16.26 -17.95
C ALA A 55 14.75 -14.74 -18.05
N THR A 56 15.41 -14.27 -19.12
CA THR A 56 15.59 -12.82 -19.37
C THR A 56 14.26 -12.09 -19.53
N ALA A 57 13.32 -12.65 -20.31
CA ALA A 57 12.01 -12.01 -20.51
C ALA A 57 11.20 -11.91 -19.21
N LEU A 58 11.32 -12.91 -18.32
CA LEU A 58 10.68 -12.93 -17.01
C LEU A 58 11.32 -11.91 -16.05
N GLU A 59 12.65 -11.78 -16.07
CA GLU A 59 13.37 -10.76 -15.30
C GLU A 59 12.98 -9.34 -15.74
N GLU A 60 12.95 -9.07 -17.05
CA GLU A 60 12.49 -7.79 -17.59
C GLU A 60 11.05 -7.46 -17.22
N PHE A 61 10.17 -8.47 -17.18
CA PHE A 61 8.80 -8.30 -16.71
C PHE A 61 8.76 -7.88 -15.23
N VAL A 62 9.51 -8.56 -14.37
CA VAL A 62 9.57 -8.19 -12.95
C VAL A 62 10.07 -6.77 -12.78
N ASP A 63 11.15 -6.40 -13.47
CA ASP A 63 11.74 -5.07 -13.34
C ASP A 63 10.82 -3.97 -13.87
N ALA A 64 10.05 -4.23 -14.94
CA ALA A 64 9.07 -3.28 -15.45
C ALA A 64 7.92 -2.99 -14.46
N TYR A 65 7.54 -3.97 -13.63
CA TYR A 65 6.40 -3.84 -12.72
C TYR A 65 6.77 -3.66 -11.24
N ARG A 66 8.03 -3.87 -10.87
CA ARG A 66 8.53 -3.78 -9.48
C ARG A 66 8.15 -2.46 -8.83
N ASP A 67 8.43 -1.34 -9.49
CA ASP A 67 8.18 -0.01 -8.94
C ASP A 67 6.69 0.27 -8.84
N TYR A 68 5.89 -0.22 -9.79
CA TYR A 68 4.44 -0.10 -9.74
C TYR A 68 3.85 -0.82 -8.52
N LEU A 69 4.27 -2.07 -8.28
CA LEU A 69 3.82 -2.87 -7.14
C LEU A 69 4.25 -2.24 -5.81
N ARG A 70 5.49 -1.74 -5.72
CA ARG A 70 5.98 -1.00 -4.54
C ARG A 70 5.17 0.26 -4.28
N LYS A 71 4.88 1.04 -5.33
CA LYS A 71 4.10 2.28 -5.22
C LYS A 71 2.66 2.02 -4.79
N MET A 72 2.02 0.96 -5.29
CA MET A 72 0.68 0.57 -4.83
C MET A 72 0.63 0.30 -3.33
N THR A 73 1.56 -0.50 -2.81
CA THR A 73 1.65 -0.80 -1.38
C THR A 73 1.95 0.46 -0.57
N ALA A 74 2.89 1.29 -1.03
CA ALA A 74 3.30 2.52 -0.35
C ALA A 74 2.17 3.56 -0.29
N ILE A 75 1.48 3.83 -1.39
CA ILE A 75 0.36 4.77 -1.45
C ILE A 75 -0.77 4.30 -0.53
N THR A 76 -1.08 2.99 -0.55
CA THR A 76 -2.13 2.42 0.29
C THR A 76 -1.79 2.55 1.78
N SER A 77 -0.55 2.21 2.17
CA SER A 77 -0.07 2.35 3.54
C SER A 77 -0.09 3.83 4.01
N SER A 78 0.40 4.74 3.17
CA SER A 78 0.37 6.19 3.42
C SER A 78 -1.07 6.70 3.58
N ALA A 79 -2.00 6.26 2.73
CA ALA A 79 -3.40 6.64 2.81
C ALA A 79 -4.08 6.13 4.10
N ILE A 80 -3.83 4.88 4.50
CA ILE A 80 -4.35 4.33 5.75
C ILE A 80 -3.84 5.15 6.94
N SER A 81 -2.52 5.38 6.99
CA SER A 81 -1.87 6.11 8.08
C SER A 81 -2.39 7.54 8.17
N GLY A 82 -2.35 8.30 7.07
CA GLY A 82 -2.81 9.70 7.04
C GLY A 82 -4.30 9.85 7.40
N CYS A 83 -5.15 8.93 6.93
CA CYS A 83 -6.56 8.92 7.28
C CYS A 83 -6.78 8.59 8.77
N SER A 84 -6.09 7.59 9.31
CA SER A 84 -6.15 7.23 10.73
C SER A 84 -5.73 8.39 11.64
N THR A 85 -4.62 9.06 11.31
CA THR A 85 -4.15 10.25 12.02
C THR A 85 -5.15 11.40 11.90
N ALA A 86 -5.73 11.63 10.71
CA ALA A 86 -6.70 12.69 10.51
C ALA A 86 -7.96 12.50 11.38
N VAL A 87 -8.49 11.28 11.44
CA VAL A 87 -9.66 10.96 12.29
C VAL A 87 -9.32 11.13 13.77
N THR A 88 -8.15 10.66 14.19
CA THR A 88 -7.69 10.81 15.59
C THR A 88 -7.60 12.28 15.97
N ALA A 89 -6.91 13.10 15.16
CA ALA A 89 -6.79 14.53 15.38
C ALA A 89 -8.15 15.25 15.37
N TYR A 90 -9.08 14.84 14.51
CA TYR A 90 -10.45 15.36 14.51
C TYR A 90 -11.18 15.06 15.82
N MET A 91 -11.07 13.83 16.34
CA MET A 91 -11.67 13.43 17.61
C MET A 91 -11.09 14.22 18.80
N ASP A 92 -9.80 14.54 18.73
CA ASP A 92 -9.10 15.33 19.74
C ASP A 92 -9.38 16.85 19.63
N GLY A 93 -10.09 17.27 18.58
CA GLY A 93 -10.41 18.68 18.31
C GLY A 93 -9.27 19.46 17.62
N ASP A 94 -8.19 18.79 17.22
CA ASP A 94 -7.08 19.38 16.45
C ASP A 94 -7.42 19.39 14.95
N THR A 95 -8.19 20.40 14.55
CA THR A 95 -8.65 20.52 13.17
C THR A 95 -7.54 20.90 12.18
N ASP A 96 -6.39 21.39 12.66
CA ASP A 96 -5.27 21.77 11.81
C ASP A 96 -4.43 20.54 11.47
N MET A 97 -4.08 19.74 12.48
CA MET A 97 -3.41 18.45 12.26
C MET A 97 -4.28 17.53 11.41
N ALA A 98 -5.57 17.45 11.69
CA ALA A 98 -6.46 16.59 10.91
C ALA A 98 -6.49 16.99 9.42
N ARG A 99 -6.35 18.28 9.09
CA ARG A 99 -6.38 18.78 7.71
C ARG A 99 -5.07 18.49 7.01
N GLU A 100 -3.97 18.68 7.72
CA GLU A 100 -2.63 18.34 7.24
C GLU A 100 -2.51 16.84 6.96
N SER A 101 -2.87 15.98 7.93
CA SER A 101 -2.84 14.52 7.75
C SER A 101 -3.75 14.05 6.63
N GLN A 102 -4.94 14.64 6.47
CA GLN A 102 -5.82 14.36 5.33
C GLN A 102 -5.16 14.76 3.99
N SER A 103 -4.52 15.92 3.93
CA SER A 103 -3.87 16.43 2.71
C SER A 103 -2.67 15.58 2.28
N ASN A 104 -1.98 14.99 3.25
CA ASN A 104 -0.77 14.19 3.02
C ASN A 104 -1.08 12.68 2.87
N ALA A 105 -2.34 12.27 3.02
CA ALA A 105 -2.73 10.87 2.88
C ALA A 105 -2.48 10.38 1.43
N GLY A 106 -1.64 9.35 1.30
CA GLY A 106 -1.25 8.80 0.00
C GLY A 106 -0.08 9.55 -0.65
N ASP A 107 0.45 10.59 -0.02
CA ASP A 107 1.72 11.19 -0.43
C ASP A 107 2.85 10.21 -0.12
N ILE A 108 3.65 9.92 -1.14
CA ILE A 108 4.82 9.03 -1.08
C ILE A 108 6.07 9.72 -1.63
N SER A 109 6.03 11.04 -1.83
CA SER A 109 7.13 11.81 -2.41
C SER A 109 8.41 11.79 -1.56
N ASP A 110 8.27 11.54 -0.26
CA ASP A 110 9.38 11.35 0.68
C ASP A 110 9.99 9.93 0.63
N LEU A 111 9.36 8.99 -0.09
CA LEU A 111 9.88 7.64 -0.29
C LEU A 111 10.70 7.59 -1.59
N ASP A 112 11.95 7.14 -1.51
CA ASP A 112 12.81 6.93 -2.67
C ASP A 112 12.40 5.64 -3.41
N LEU A 113 11.33 5.74 -4.23
CA LEU A 113 10.64 4.64 -4.91
C LEU A 113 10.34 4.88 -6.40
#